data_AF-A0A6G3D479-F1
#
_entry.id   AF-A0A6G3D479-F1
#
_cell.length_a   1.000
_cell.length_b   1.000
_cell.length_c   1.000
_cell.angle_alpha   90.00
_cell.angle_beta   90.00
_cell.angle_gamma   90.00
#
_symmetry.space_group_name_H-M   'P 1'
#
loop_
_entity.id
_entity.type
_entity.pdbx_description
1 polymer ?
#
loop_
_entity_poly.entity_id
_entity_poly.type
_entity_poly.pdbx_seq_one_letter_code
_entity_poly.pdbx_strand_id
1 'polypeptide(L)' 'ESCALEPAVGRPLVIVARDAARHAWMSRAVTGLTAARPDAIVVEMGLPGATTAEAQIFTHGASAASGVAAAEVLTDTSAL' A
#
# COMPACT_ATOMS: atom_id res chain seq x y z
N GLU A 1 -11.67 -0.80 8.37
CA GLU A 1 -10.87 -1.96 7.90
C GLU A 1 -11.74 -2.97 7.16
N SER A 2 -12.88 -3.43 7.72
CA SER A 2 -13.81 -4.34 7.01
C SER A 2 -14.19 -3.89 5.60
N CYS A 3 -14.43 -2.59 5.40
CA CYS A 3 -14.77 -2.02 4.10
C CYS A 3 -13.70 -2.22 3.01
N ALA A 4 -12.45 -2.48 3.37
CA ALA A 4 -11.38 -2.80 2.42
C ALA A 4 -11.14 -4.32 2.32
N LEU A 5 -11.36 -5.07 3.40
CA LEU A 5 -11.09 -6.51 3.46
C LEU A 5 -12.15 -7.33 2.70
N GLU A 6 -13.43 -7.05 2.91
CA GLU A 6 -14.52 -7.81 2.26
C GLU A 6 -14.49 -7.71 0.73
N PRO A 7 -14.31 -6.51 0.12
CA PRO A 7 -14.21 -6.42 -1.34
C PRO A 7 -12.93 -7.03 -1.92
N ALA A 8 -11.91 -7.24 -1.10
CA ALA A 8 -10.61 -7.80 -1.51
C ALA A 8 -10.54 -9.33 -1.39
N VAL A 9 -11.62 -10.01 -1.01
CA VAL A 9 -11.65 -11.47 -0.94
C VAL A 9 -11.43 -12.06 -2.35
N GLY A 10 -10.45 -12.96 -2.47
CA GLY A 10 -10.09 -13.59 -3.74
C GLY A 10 -9.30 -12.70 -4.70
N ARG A 11 -8.80 -11.54 -4.25
CA ARG A 11 -8.04 -10.58 -5.06
C ARG A 11 -6.81 -10.07 -4.30
N PRO A 12 -5.75 -9.63 -5.00
CA PRO A 12 -4.66 -8.90 -4.38
C PRO A 12 -5.18 -7.62 -3.69
N LEU A 13 -4.66 -7.32 -2.50
CA LEU A 13 -4.94 -6.08 -1.77
C LEU A 13 -3.71 -5.17 -1.82
N VAL A 14 -3.87 -3.99 -2.41
CA VAL A 14 -2.85 -2.93 -2.43
C VAL A 14 -3.30 -1.80 -1.51
N ILE A 15 -2.49 -1.49 -0.50
CA ILE A 15 -2.75 -0.43 0.47
C ILE A 15 -1.87 0.76 0.12
N VAL A 16 -2.47 1.84 -0.37
CA VAL A 16 -1.75 3.07 -0.69
C VAL A 16 -1.87 4.04 0.48
N ALA A 17 -0.73 4.50 1.00
CA ALA A 17 -0.67 5.46 2.09
C ALA A 17 0.32 6.59 1.77
N ARG A 18 0.18 7.70 2.50
CA ARG A 18 1.12 8.80 2.46
C ARG A 18 1.47 9.21 3.88
N ASP A 19 2.74 9.05 4.23
CA ASP A 19 3.31 9.39 5.52
C ASP A 19 2.62 8.64 6.68
N ALA A 20 2.31 7.35 6.49
CA ALA A 20 1.57 6.57 7.50
C ALA A 20 2.26 6.63 8.86
N ALA A 21 3.59 6.48 8.88
CA ALA A 21 4.42 6.53 10.08
C ALA A 21 4.32 7.85 10.87
N ARG A 22 3.89 8.95 10.24
CA ARG A 22 3.70 10.26 10.89
C ARG A 22 2.30 10.46 11.44
N HIS A 23 1.36 9.60 11.08
CA HIS A 23 -0.05 9.74 11.44
C HIS A 23 -0.55 8.46 12.13
N ALA A 24 -0.65 8.52 13.46
CA ALA A 24 -0.99 7.36 14.28
C ALA A 24 -2.27 6.62 13.82
N TRP A 25 -3.27 7.35 13.33
CA TRP A 25 -4.49 6.73 12.80
C TRP A 25 -4.25 5.94 11.51
N MET A 26 -3.37 6.42 10.62
CA MET A 26 -2.99 5.73 9.39
C MET A 26 -2.14 4.51 9.72
N SER A 27 -1.12 4.64 10.59
CA SER A 27 -0.33 3.51 11.06
C SER A 27 -1.20 2.39 11.63
N ARG A 28 -2.21 2.73 12.45
CA ARG A 28 -3.15 1.74 12.98
C ARG A 28 -3.94 1.04 11.87
N ALA A 29 -4.47 1.79 10.90
CA ALA A 29 -5.21 1.21 9.79
C ALA A 29 -4.35 0.31 8.89
N VAL A 30 -3.12 0.74 8.56
CA VAL A 30 -2.18 -0.09 7.78
C VAL A 30 -1.80 -1.35 8.56
N THR A 31 -1.54 -1.22 9.86
CA THR A 31 -1.19 -2.35 10.72
C THR A 31 -2.34 -3.36 10.82
N GLY A 32 -3.58 -2.92 11.06
CA GLY A 32 -4.70 -3.84 11.17
C GLY A 32 -5.06 -4.50 9.83
N LEU A 33 -4.97 -3.77 8.71
CA LEU A 33 -5.14 -4.36 7.37
C LEU A 33 -4.04 -5.39 7.05
N THR A 34 -2.77 -5.08 7.30
CA THR A 34 -1.64 -6.00 7.02
C THR A 34 -1.58 -7.17 8.00
N ALA A 35 -2.09 -7.03 9.23
CA ALA A 35 -2.26 -8.14 10.15
C ALA A 35 -3.37 -9.10 9.69
N ALA A 36 -4.48 -8.57 9.15
CA ALA A 36 -5.58 -9.37 8.62
C ALA A 36 -5.27 -9.99 7.25
N ARG A 37 -4.44 -9.33 6.44
CA ARG A 37 -3.98 -9.76 5.12
C ARG A 37 -2.46 -9.62 5.03
N PRO A 38 -1.68 -10.59 5.56
CA PRO A 38 -0.23 -10.56 5.48
C PRO A 38 0.30 -10.56 4.03
N ASP A 39 -0.51 -11.07 3.09
CA ASP A 39 -0.27 -11.07 1.64
C ASP A 39 -0.54 -9.71 0.95
N ALA A 40 -0.89 -8.67 1.72
CA ALA A 40 -1.11 -7.33 1.17
C ALA A 40 0.22 -6.68 0.76
N ILE A 41 0.15 -5.82 -0.26
CA ILE A 41 1.26 -4.96 -0.70
C ILE A 41 0.99 -3.54 -0.21
N VAL A 42 1.97 -2.90 0.40
CA VAL A 42 1.87 -1.50 0.83
C VAL A 42 2.65 -0.59 -0.12
N VAL A 43 1.99 0.44 -0.65
CA VAL A 43 2.61 1.54 -1.40
C VAL A 43 2.65 2.77 -0.50
N GLU A 44 3.83 3.11 0.00
CA GLU A 44 4.07 4.31 0.80
C GLU A 44 4.60 5.44 -0.10
N MET A 45 3.83 6.52 -0.18
CA MET A 45 4.09 7.64 -1.09
C MET A 45 4.80 8.84 -0.44
N GLY A 46 4.99 8.82 0.87
CA GLY A 46 5.72 9.80 1.65
C GLY A 46 7.01 9.20 2.20
N LEU A 47 7.13 9.17 3.52
CA LEU A 47 8.30 8.66 4.20
C LEU A 47 8.17 7.17 4.57
N PRO A 48 9.23 6.38 4.35
CA PRO A 48 9.24 4.96 4.71
C PRO A 48 8.90 4.70 6.18
N GLY A 49 8.09 3.66 6.40
CA GLY A 49 7.74 3.12 7.71
C GLY A 49 7.75 1.60 7.69
N ALA A 50 7.82 0.99 8.87
CA ALA A 50 7.77 -0.46 9.02
C ALA A 50 6.33 -0.97 8.95
N THR A 51 6.12 -2.13 8.31
CA THR A 51 4.83 -2.85 8.26
C THR A 51 5.10 -4.36 8.26
N THR A 52 4.06 -5.18 8.42
CA THR A 52 4.13 -6.65 8.26
C THR A 52 3.60 -7.13 6.91
N ALA A 53 3.53 -6.24 5.92
CA ALA A 53 3.12 -6.58 4.55
C ALA A 53 4.11 -7.52 3.87
N GLU A 54 3.62 -8.32 2.91
CA GLU A 54 4.45 -9.19 2.07
C GLU A 54 5.48 -8.40 1.26
N ALA A 55 5.08 -7.23 0.76
CA ALA A 55 5.96 -6.32 0.04
C ALA A 55 5.64 -4.85 0.33
N GLN A 56 6.67 -4.01 0.21
CA GLN A 56 6.56 -2.57 0.36
C GLN A 56 7.19 -1.86 -0.84
N ILE A 57 6.46 -0.90 -1.39
CA ILE A 57 6.93 0.02 -2.43
C ILE A 57 7.01 1.42 -1.82
N PHE A 58 8.16 2.06 -1.94
CA PHE A 58 8.36 3.44 -1.49
C PHE A 58 8.54 4.34 -2.71
N THR A 59 7.55 5.19 -3.01
CA THR A 59 7.63 6.06 -4.20
C THR A 59 8.35 7.38 -3.92
N HIS A 60 8.62 7.70 -2.64
CA HIS A 60 9.26 8.95 -2.18
C HIS A 60 8.59 10.24 -2.68
N GLY A 61 7.35 10.14 -3.15
CA GLY A 61 6.58 11.24 -3.70
C GLY A 61 5.15 10.83 -4.04
N ALA A 62 4.20 11.72 -3.75
CA ALA A 62 2.77 11.51 -3.96
C ALA A 62 2.26 12.14 -5.27
N SER A 63 3.11 12.22 -6.28
CA SER A 63 2.72 12.76 -7.59
C SER A 63 1.87 11.75 -8.37
N ALA A 64 1.10 12.23 -9.35
CA ALA A 64 0.38 11.36 -10.28
C ALA A 64 1.32 10.40 -11.01
N ALA A 65 2.49 10.89 -11.48
CA ALA A 65 3.51 10.08 -12.13
C ALA A 65 4.04 8.96 -11.22
N SER A 66 4.23 9.25 -9.93
CA SER A 66 4.64 8.26 -8.92
C SER A 66 3.59 7.18 -8.72
N GLY A 67 2.31 7.55 -8.70
CA GLY A 67 1.19 6.60 -8.61
C GLY A 67 1.08 5.70 -9.84
N VAL A 68 1.26 6.27 -11.03
CA VAL A 68 1.29 5.52 -12.29
C VAL A 68 2.45 4.53 -12.31
N ALA A 69 3.67 4.98 -12.00
CA ALA A 69 4.84 4.09 -11.96
C ALA A 69 4.67 2.93 -10.96
N ALA A 70 4.10 3.19 -9.77
CA ALA A 70 3.80 2.14 -8.81
C ALA A 70 2.75 1.15 -9.35
N ALA A 71 1.73 1.63 -10.05
CA ALA A 71 0.73 0.78 -10.68
C ALA A 71 1.34 -0.08 -11.79
N GLU A 72 2.17 0.49 -12.66
CA GLU A 72 2.86 -0.23 -13.73
C GLU A 72 3.75 -1.35 -13.20
N VAL A 73 4.48 -1.11 -12.10
CA VAL A 73 5.28 -2.15 -11.42
C VAL A 73 4.39 -3.28 -10.90
N LEU A 74 3.23 -2.95 -10.31
CA LEU A 74 2.30 -3.94 -9.75
C LEU A 74 1.57 -4.76 -10.82
N THR A 75 1.35 -4.18 -12.00
CA THR A 75 0.61 -4.81 -13.10
C THR A 75 1.52 -5.33 -14.20
N ASP A 76 2.84 -5.27 -14.01
CA ASP A 76 3.86 -5.64 -15.00
C ASP A 76 3.64 -4.95 -16.36
N THR A 77 3.33 -3.65 -16.33
CA THR A 77 2.89 -2.87 -17.51
C THR A 77 3.87 -1.76 -17.91
N SER A 78 5.08 -1.70 -17.34
CA SER A 78 6.10 -0.67 -17.64
C SER A 78 6.64 -0.64 -19.09
N ALA A 79 6.05 -1.40 -20.01
CA ALA A 79 6.43 -1.51 -21.42
C ALA A 79 5.36 -0.97 -22.40
N LEU A 80 4.29 -0.33 -21.92
CA LEU A 80 3.34 0.42 -22.76
C LEU A 80 3.70 1.91 -22.82
#